data_AF-A0A3N5ZEE7-F1
#
_entry.id   AF-A0A3N5ZEE7-F1
#
_cell.length_a   1.000
_cell.length_b   1.000
_cell.length_c   1.000
_cell.angle_alpha   90.00
_cell.angle_beta   90.00
_cell.angle_gamma   90.00
#
_symmetry.space_group_name_H-M   'P 1'
#
loop_
_entity.id
_entity.type
_entity.pdbx_description
1 polymer ?
#
loop_
_entity_poly.entity_id
_entity_poly.type
_entity_poly.pdbx_seq_one_letter_code
_entity_poly.pdbx_strand_id
1 'polypeptide(L)' 'MSARPTWKGFLKVSLVNIPIKVFPASEASATISFNQLHAECQTRIQQKRWCPHCEREVPLSEIVKG' A
#
# COMPACT_ATOMS: atom_id res chain seq x y z
N MET A 1 -18.96 -8.59 -3.77
CA MET A 1 -17.96 -7.59 -3.33
C MET A 1 -18.29 -6.27 -4.03
N SER A 2 -18.37 -5.14 -3.32
CA SER A 2 -18.72 -3.85 -3.97
C SER A 2 -17.57 -3.37 -4.87
N ALA A 3 -17.86 -3.00 -6.12
CA ALA A 3 -16.86 -2.51 -7.06
C ALA A 3 -16.23 -1.21 -6.55
N ARG A 4 -14.94 -1.26 -6.20
CA ARG A 4 -14.16 -0.09 -5.78
C ARG A 4 -13.37 0.45 -6.98
N PRO A 5 -13.52 1.72 -7.35
CA PRO A 5 -12.71 2.31 -8.42
C PRO A 5 -11.26 2.39 -7.96
N THR A 6 -10.33 1.99 -8.82
CA THR A 6 -8.87 2.12 -8.58
C THR A 6 -8.47 3.59 -8.58
N TRP A 7 -9.17 4.41 -9.37
CA TRP A 7 -8.88 5.82 -9.49
C TRP A 7 -10.14 6.64 -9.78
N LYS A 8 -10.16 7.87 -9.27
CA LYS A 8 -11.20 8.88 -9.52
C LYS A 8 -10.51 10.16 -9.97
N GLY A 9 -11.05 10.80 -11.00
CA GLY A 9 -10.49 12.05 -11.50
C GLY A 9 -11.36 12.68 -12.58
N PHE A 10 -10.78 13.63 -13.31
CA PHE A 10 -11.45 14.33 -14.41
C PHE A 10 -10.73 14.05 -15.72
N LEU A 11 -11.49 13.71 -16.75
CA LEU A 11 -11.02 13.65 -18.13
C LEU A 11 -11.30 14.99 -18.80
N LYS A 12 -10.24 15.69 -19.21
CA LYS A 12 -10.34 16.95 -19.93
C LYS A 12 -10.35 16.68 -21.44
N VAL A 13 -11.45 17.03 -22.10
CA VAL A 13 -11.57 16.98 -23.56
C VAL A 13 -11.79 18.40 -24.07
N SER A 14 -10.74 18.99 -24.65
CA SER A 14 -10.69 20.39 -25.07
C SER A 14 -11.05 21.35 -23.91
N LEU A 15 -12.30 21.83 -23.88
CA LEU A 15 -12.82 22.78 -22.89
C LEU A 15 -13.73 22.14 -21.84
N VAL A 16 -14.05 20.84 -21.96
CA VAL A 16 -15.00 20.15 -21.08
C VAL A 16 -14.26 19.23 -20.11
N ASN A 17 -14.62 19.30 -18.83
CA ASN A 17 -14.11 18.42 -17.78
C ASN A 17 -15.19 17.41 -17.36
N ILE A 18 -14.94 16.12 -17.60
CA ILE A 18 -15.88 15.04 -17.33
C ILE A 18 -15.37 14.24 -16.12
N PRO A 19 -16.13 14.11 -15.01
CA PRO A 19 -15.72 13.28 -13.88
C PRO A 19 -15.80 11.80 -14.26
N ILE A 20 -14.72 11.05 -14.04
CA ILE A 20 -14.63 9.63 -14.36
C ILE A 20 -14.19 8.79 -13.16
N LYS A 21 -14.57 7.50 -13.20
CA LYS A 21 -14.14 6.47 -12.26
C LYS A 21 -13.54 5.32 -13.08
N VAL A 22 -12.30 4.95 -12.78
CA VAL A 22 -11.62 3.85 -13.48
C VAL A 22 -11.74 2.58 -12.65
N PHE A 23 -12.16 1.51 -13.31
CA PHE A 23 -12.28 0.18 -12.75
C PHE A 23 -11.32 -0.76 -13.50
N PRO A 24 -10.65 -1.69 -12.80
CA PRO A 24 -9.78 -2.65 -13.45
C PRO A 24 -10.63 -3.64 -14.27
N ALA A 25 -10.20 -3.94 -15.50
CA ALA A 25 -10.91 -4.87 -16.39
C ALA A 25 -10.78 -6.34 -15.94
N SER A 26 -9.70 -6.66 -15.23
CA SER A 26 -9.46 -7.95 -14.59
C SER A 26 -9.44 -7.79 -13.09
N GLU A 27 -10.14 -8.66 -12.36
CA GLU A 27 -10.02 -8.68 -10.92
C GLU A 27 -8.67 -9.29 -10.51
N ALA A 28 -7.75 -8.48 -9.95
CA ALA A 28 -6.59 -8.99 -9.21
C ALA A 28 -6.99 -9.61 -7.84
N SER A 29 -8.30 -9.68 -7.54
CA SER A 29 -8.87 -10.16 -6.28
C SER A 29 -8.62 -11.64 -6.00
N ALA A 30 -8.15 -12.40 -7.00
CA ALA A 30 -7.83 -13.82 -6.85
C ALA A 30 -6.49 -14.09 -6.14
N THR A 31 -5.67 -13.07 -5.84
CA THR A 31 -4.44 -13.30 -5.09
C THR A 31 -4.74 -13.36 -3.59
N ILE A 32 -4.88 -14.57 -3.07
CA ILE A 32 -4.89 -14.81 -1.61
C ILE A 32 -3.56 -14.29 -1.06
N SER A 33 -3.63 -13.26 -0.21
CA SER A 33 -2.46 -12.73 0.50
C SER A 33 -2.46 -13.26 1.93
N PHE A 34 -1.30 -13.71 2.38
CA PHE A 34 -1.10 -14.16 3.75
C PHE A 34 -0.32 -13.12 4.53
N ASN A 35 -0.68 -12.93 5.80
CA ASN A 35 0.16 -12.17 6.72
C ASN A 35 1.37 -13.03 7.10
N GLN A 36 2.53 -12.40 7.26
CA GLN A 36 3.67 -13.07 7.89
C GLN A 36 3.38 -13.22 9.39
N LEU A 37 3.33 -14.46 9.86
CA LEU A 37 3.07 -14.79 11.26
C LEU A 37 4.34 -15.35 11.90
N HIS A 38 4.56 -15.03 13.18
CA HIS A 38 5.57 -15.70 13.98
C HIS A 38 5.20 -17.19 14.10
N ALA A 39 6.11 -18.09 13.75
CA ALA A 39 5.80 -19.52 13.63
C ALA A 39 5.26 -20.13 14.94
N GLU A 40 5.78 -19.70 16.09
CA GLU A 40 5.41 -20.28 17.38
C GLU A 40 4.11 -19.71 17.94
N CYS A 41 3.98 -18.38 18.00
CA CYS A 41 2.83 -17.73 18.64
C CYS A 41 1.75 -17.26 17.67
N GLN A 42 1.94 -17.46 16.36
CA GLN A 42 1.01 -17.09 15.29
C GLN A 42 0.61 -15.60 15.30
N THR A 43 1.42 -14.75 15.94
CA THR A 43 1.20 -13.31 15.96
C THR A 43 1.71 -12.68 14.68
N ARG A 44 1.09 -11.60 14.24
CA ARG A 44 1.50 -10.87 13.03
C ARG A 44 2.86 -10.20 13.26
N ILE A 45 3.80 -10.46 12.36
CA ILE A 45 5.13 -9.83 12.39
C ILE A 45 5.01 -8.34 12.08
N GLN A 46 5.62 -7.51 12.93
CA GLN A 46 5.77 -6.06 12.72
C GLN A 46 7.19 -5.76 12.24
N GLN A 47 7.31 -5.08 11.11
CA GLN A 47 8.60 -4.71 10.53
C GLN A 47 9.11 -3.42 11.20
N LYS A 48 10.21 -3.53 11.94
CA LYS A 48 10.86 -2.41 12.61
C LYS A 48 12.11 -1.99 11.85
N ARG A 49 12.39 -0.69 11.82
CA ARG A 49 13.62 -0.14 11.23
C ARG A 49 14.69 -0.13 12.31
N TRP A 50 15.76 -0.89 12.13
CA TRP A 50 16.82 -1.05 13.12
C TRP A 50 18.14 -0.50 12.60
N CYS A 51 18.85 0.30 13.40
CA CYS A 51 20.21 0.75 13.10
C CYS A 51 21.23 -0.17 13.79
N PRO A 52 22.09 -0.89 13.05
CA PRO A 52 23.09 -1.78 13.64
C PRO A 52 24.21 -1.01 14.36
N HIS A 53 24.43 0.27 14.04
CA HIS A 53 25.47 1.06 14.69
C HIS A 53 25.05 1.61 16.06
N CYS A 54 23.79 2.03 16.19
CA CYS A 54 23.26 2.58 17.44
C CYS A 54 22.47 1.56 18.27
N GLU A 55 22.38 0.31 17.80
CA GLU A 55 21.64 -0.80 18.42
C GLU A 55 20.23 -0.39 18.89
N ARG A 56 19.52 0.39 18.07
CA ARG A 56 18.18 0.86 18.38
C ARG A 56 17.25 0.89 17.19
N GLU A 57 15.95 0.86 17.49
CA GLU A 57 14.89 1.14 16.53
C GLU A 57 14.91 2.63 16.13
N VAL A 58 14.86 2.90 14.82
CA VAL A 58 14.96 4.25 14.26
C VAL A 58 13.63 4.67 13.64
N PRO A 59 13.05 5.81 14.07
CA PRO A 59 11.84 6.35 13.47
C PRO A 59 12.09 6.91 12.07
N LEU A 60 11.03 7.03 11.25
CA LEU A 60 11.15 7.54 9.87
C LEU A 60 11.79 8.93 9.79
N SER A 61 11.60 9.76 10.82
CA SER A 61 12.12 11.14 10.91
C SER A 61 13.64 11.22 10.94
N GLU A 62 14.30 10.18 11.43
CA GLU A 62 15.76 10.11 11.52
C GLU A 62 16.39 9.46 10.27
N ILE A 63 15.58 8.97 9.33
CA ILE A 63 16.05 8.34 8.09
C ILE A 63 16.18 9.41 7.00
N VAL A 64 17.42 9.70 6.61
CA VAL A 64 17.75 10.56 5.46
C VAL A 64 18.07 9.72 4.23
N LYS A 65 17.74 10.24 3.05
CA LYS A 65 18.19 9.67 1.76
C LYS A 65 19.53 10.31 1.42
N GLY A 66 20.57 9.49 1.29
CA GLY A 66 21.89 9.88 0.76
C GLY A 66 21.97 9.67 -0.74
#